data_AF-A0A7C1MLX8-F1
#
_entry.id   AF-A0A7C1MLX8-F1
#
_cell.length_a   1.000
_cell.length_b   1.000
_cell.length_c   1.000
_cell.angle_alpha   90.00
_cell.angle_beta   90.00
_cell.angle_gamma   90.00
#
_symmetry.space_group_name_H-M   'P 1'
#
loop_
_entity.id
_entity.type
_entity.pdbx_description
1 polymer ?
#
loop_
_entity_poly.entity_id
_entity_poly.type
_entity_poly.pdbx_seq_one_letter_code
_entity_poly.pdbx_strand_id
1 'polypeptide(L)'
;MVFHDVRIINDAITVELEEDGNTLVITISSEDREFPHYYQDDSSSAILINMCRVNYGKELNPIFVSFKHTGSTLCSGDYYSFFRCPVEFRAGQNQIILPLDVVNKRLTSSNL
;
A
#
# COMPACT_ATOMS: atom_id res chain seq x y z
N MET A 1 -6.15 18.97 -6.51
CA MET A 1 -5.97 17.97 -5.45
C MET A 1 -7.30 17.28 -5.27
N VAL A 2 -7.44 16.08 -5.81
CA VAL A 2 -8.67 15.27 -5.70
C VAL A 2 -8.35 14.20 -4.65
N PHE A 3 -9.07 14.23 -3.53
CA PHE A 3 -8.96 13.21 -2.50
C PHE A 3 -10.03 12.16 -2.74
N HIS A 4 -9.61 10.90 -2.86
CA HIS A 4 -10.53 9.77 -2.90
C HIS A 4 -10.43 9.04 -1.56
N ASP A 5 -11.40 9.29 -0.67
CA ASP A 5 -11.51 8.59 0.61
C ASP A 5 -12.13 7.20 0.38
N VAL A 6 -11.41 6.14 0.74
CA VAL A 6 -11.95 4.77 0.77
C VAL A 6 -12.04 4.35 2.22
N ARG A 7 -13.20 4.59 2.84
CA ARG A 7 -13.48 4.15 4.21
C ARG A 7 -13.83 2.67 4.25
N ILE A 8 -13.03 1.88 4.97
CA ILE A 8 -13.36 0.49 5.32
C ILE A 8 -14.38 0.54 6.47
N ILE A 9 -15.44 -0.29 6.38
CA ILE A 9 -16.67 -0.25 7.22
C ILE A 9 -16.41 -0.49 8.73
N ASN A 10 -15.20 -0.92 9.08
CA ASN A 10 -14.72 -1.02 10.45
C ASN A 10 -13.69 0.11 10.66
N ASP A 11 -13.91 0.99 11.64
CA ASP A 11 -13.00 2.10 12.01
C ASP A 11 -11.57 1.65 12.41
N ALA A 12 -11.27 0.35 12.35
CA ALA A 12 -9.95 -0.22 12.60
C ALA A 12 -8.87 0.16 11.56
N ILE A 13 -9.23 0.56 10.33
CA ILE A 13 -8.27 0.96 9.28
C ILE A 13 -8.84 2.09 8.42
N THR A 14 -8.08 3.16 8.28
CA THR A 14 -8.31 4.24 7.33
C THR A 14 -7.31 4.13 6.18
N VAL A 15 -7.78 4.33 4.94
CA VAL A 15 -6.95 4.33 3.74
C VAL A 15 -7.18 5.64 2.99
N GLU A 16 -6.13 6.45 2.91
CA GLU A 16 -6.12 7.72 2.21
C GLU A 16 -5.39 7.58 0.88
N LEU A 17 -5.94 8.18 -0.18
CA LEU A 17 -5.38 8.18 -1.53
C LEU A 17 -5.10 9.61 -1.96
N GLU A 18 -3.84 9.88 -2.30
CA GLU A 18 -3.38 11.18 -2.78
C GLU A 18 -2.59 11.03 -4.09
N GLU A 19 -2.96 11.78 -5.12
CA GLU A 19 -2.14 11.91 -6.32
C GLU A 19 -1.08 12.99 -6.09
N ASP A 20 0.20 12.58 -6.07
CA ASP A 20 1.36 13.47 -6.00
C ASP A 20 2.20 13.33 -7.28
N GLY A 21 2.16 14.36 -8.11
CA GLY A 21 2.86 14.40 -9.39
C GLY A 21 2.46 13.24 -10.31
N ASN A 22 3.39 12.30 -10.51
CA ASN A 22 3.20 11.10 -11.35
C ASN A 22 3.02 9.82 -10.52
N THR A 23 2.61 9.97 -9.26
CA THR A 23 2.43 8.86 -8.32
C THR A 23 1.09 8.94 -7.61
N LEU A 24 0.58 7.77 -7.23
CA LEU A 24 -0.49 7.64 -6.25
C LEU A 24 0.15 7.20 -4.93
N VAL A 25 -0.03 7.99 -3.89
CA VAL A 25 0.36 7.68 -2.51
C VAL A 25 -0.85 7.11 -1.80
N ILE A 26 -0.70 5.88 -1.31
CA ILE A 26 -1.70 5.21 -0.48
C ILE A 26 -1.20 5.20 0.95
N THR A 27 -1.85 5.93 1.85
CA THR A 27 -1.50 5.96 3.27
C THR A 27 -2.47 5.07 4.05
N ILE A 28 -1.93 4.14 4.83
CA ILE A 28 -2.71 3.19 5.64
C ILE A 28 -2.50 3.54 7.11
N SER A 29 -3.57 3.88 7.81
CA SER A 29 -3.55 4.25 9.22
C SER A 29 -4.58 3.44 10.02
N SER A 30 -4.34 3.33 11.34
CA SER A 30 -5.29 2.79 12.29
C SER A 30 -5.24 3.68 13.53
N GLU A 31 -6.28 4.47 13.76
CA GLU A 31 -6.26 5.52 14.79
C GLU A 31 -6.63 5.02 16.19
N ASP A 32 -7.24 3.84 16.33
CA ASP A 32 -7.85 3.39 17.60
C ASP A 32 -7.27 2.11 18.19
N ARG A 33 -5.96 1.85 18.07
CA ARG A 33 -5.35 0.61 18.60
C ARG A 33 -4.57 0.85 19.89
N GLU A 34 -5.01 0.23 20.98
CA GLU A 34 -4.29 0.20 22.27
C GLU A 34 -2.89 -0.44 22.15
N PHE A 35 -2.68 -1.31 21.16
CA PHE A 35 -1.40 -1.99 20.95
C PHE A 35 -0.95 -1.92 19.48
N PRO A 36 0.37 -1.77 19.22
CA PRO A 36 0.90 -1.82 17.87
C PRO A 36 0.74 -3.21 17.28
N HIS A 37 -0.16 -3.36 16.30
CA HIS A 37 -0.38 -4.60 15.56
C HIS A 37 0.36 -4.57 14.21
N TYR A 38 1.69 -4.66 14.25
CA TYR A 38 2.52 -4.57 13.03
C TYR A 38 2.15 -5.60 11.96
N TYR A 39 1.77 -6.81 12.37
CA TYR A 39 1.24 -7.85 11.46
C TYR A 39 0.01 -7.41 10.66
N GLN A 40 -0.83 -6.53 11.23
CA GLN A 40 -2.00 -6.01 10.52
C GLN A 40 -1.57 -5.02 9.44
N ASP A 41 -0.63 -4.12 9.73
CA ASP A 41 -0.12 -3.16 8.75
C ASP A 41 0.59 -3.87 7.58
N ASP A 42 1.38 -4.90 7.89
CA ASP A 42 2.01 -5.79 6.92
C ASP A 42 0.98 -6.49 6.03
N SER A 43 -0.01 -7.14 6.66
CA SER A 43 -1.02 -7.93 5.96
C SER A 43 -1.95 -7.05 5.11
N SER A 44 -2.37 -5.89 5.60
CA SER A 44 -3.17 -4.92 4.84
C SER A 44 -2.43 -4.45 3.59
N SER A 45 -1.15 -4.09 3.74
CA SER A 45 -0.31 -3.67 2.62
C SER A 45 -0.12 -4.80 1.59
N ALA A 46 0.14 -6.02 2.07
CA ALA A 46 0.31 -7.19 1.21
C ALA A 46 -0.98 -7.59 0.47
N ILE A 47 -2.12 -7.55 1.16
CA ILE A 47 -3.44 -7.81 0.59
C ILE A 47 -3.75 -6.79 -0.51
N LEU A 48 -3.53 -5.50 -0.25
CA LEU A 48 -3.81 -4.46 -1.22
C LEU A 48 -2.99 -4.66 -2.51
N ILE A 49 -1.68 -4.91 -2.39
CA ILE A 49 -0.82 -5.16 -3.55
C ILE A 49 -1.24 -6.42 -4.30
N ASN A 50 -1.61 -7.50 -3.61
CA ASN A 50 -2.12 -8.69 -4.27
C ASN A 50 -3.43 -8.43 -5.03
N MET A 51 -4.37 -7.66 -4.44
CA MET A 51 -5.60 -7.27 -5.13
C MET A 51 -5.31 -6.44 -6.38
N CYS A 52 -4.38 -5.48 -6.30
CA CYS A 52 -3.97 -4.71 -7.45
C CYS A 52 -3.31 -5.60 -8.53
N ARG A 53 -2.47 -6.57 -8.15
CA ARG A 53 -1.85 -7.54 -9.08
C ARG A 53 -2.86 -8.47 -9.74
N VAL A 54 -3.92 -8.87 -9.04
CA VAL A 54 -5.01 -9.66 -9.62
C VAL A 54 -5.70 -8.90 -10.76
N ASN A 55 -5.88 -7.58 -10.60
CA ASN A 55 -6.58 -6.76 -11.59
C ASN A 55 -5.66 -6.25 -12.72
N TYR A 56 -4.48 -5.73 -12.38
CA TYR A 56 -3.56 -5.13 -13.35
C TYR A 56 -2.66 -6.16 -14.06
N GLY A 57 -2.26 -7.20 -13.34
CA GLY A 57 -1.25 -8.18 -13.78
C GLY A 57 -0.19 -8.43 -12.71
N LYS A 58 0.46 -9.60 -12.78
CA LYS A 58 1.48 -10.02 -11.80
C LYS A 58 2.72 -9.15 -11.84
N GLU A 59 2.88 -8.30 -12.85
CA GLU A 59 4.02 -7.42 -13.10
C GLU A 59 3.91 -6.09 -12.36
N LEU A 60 2.78 -5.79 -11.71
CA LEU A 60 2.64 -4.58 -10.90
C LEU A 60 3.65 -4.57 -9.74
N ASN A 61 4.49 -3.55 -9.73
CA ASN A 61 5.45 -3.25 -8.68
C ASN A 61 5.21 -1.83 -8.17
N PRO A 62 5.14 -1.60 -6.85
CA PRO A 62 5.21 -0.27 -6.29
C PRO A 62 6.55 0.39 -6.62
N ILE A 63 6.58 1.72 -6.55
CA ILE A 63 7.82 2.49 -6.54
C ILE A 63 8.52 2.31 -5.19
N PHE A 64 7.72 2.32 -4.11
CA PHE A 64 8.22 2.30 -2.74
C PHE A 64 7.13 1.81 -1.79
N VAL A 65 7.55 1.19 -0.69
CA VAL A 65 6.68 0.84 0.44
C VAL A 65 7.36 1.24 1.74
N SER A 66 6.61 1.83 2.65
CA SER A 66 7.10 2.19 3.98
C SER A 66 6.23 1.60 5.08
N PHE A 67 6.88 1.29 6.20
CA PHE A 67 6.22 0.83 7.41
C PHE A 67 6.69 1.62 8.63
N LYS A 68 5.75 1.95 9.52
CA LYS A 68 6.03 2.64 10.80
C LYS A 68 6.81 1.78 11.77
N HIS A 69 6.56 0.47 11.73
CA HIS A 69 7.15 -0.45 12.68
C HIS A 69 8.65 -0.61 12.43
N THR A 70 9.36 -1.08 13.45
CA THR A 70 10.75 -1.47 13.29
C THR A 70 10.80 -2.75 12.47
N GLY A 71 11.50 -2.72 11.34
CA GLY A 71 11.84 -3.94 10.61
C GLY A 71 12.84 -4.76 11.41
N SER A 72 12.73 -6.08 11.34
CA SER A 72 13.88 -6.95 11.61
C SER A 72 14.76 -6.93 10.37
N THR A 73 16.06 -6.65 10.52
CA THR A 73 17.02 -6.68 9.40
C THR A 73 17.01 -8.03 8.68
N LEU A 74 16.66 -9.11 9.38
CA LEU A 74 16.57 -10.46 8.86
C LEU A 74 15.43 -10.66 7.84
N CYS A 75 14.36 -9.86 7.91
CA CYS A 75 13.17 -10.03 7.06
C CYS A 75 13.16 -9.09 5.85
N SER A 76 14.08 -8.12 5.78
CA SER A 76 14.11 -7.12 4.69
C SER A 76 14.13 -7.74 3.27
N GLY A 77 14.79 -8.89 3.11
CA GLY A 77 14.80 -9.64 1.86
C GLY A 77 13.44 -10.22 1.46
N ASP A 78 12.64 -10.69 2.42
CA ASP A 78 11.31 -11.23 2.16
C ASP A 78 10.34 -10.13 1.71
N TYR A 79 10.42 -8.96 2.34
CA TYR A 79 9.64 -7.79 1.94
C TYR A 79 10.02 -7.32 0.55
N TYR A 80 11.31 -7.20 0.24
CA TYR A 80 11.76 -6.87 -1.11
C TYR A 80 11.31 -7.92 -2.13
N SER A 81 11.39 -9.21 -1.80
CA SER A 81 10.94 -10.30 -2.67
C SER A 81 9.44 -10.22 -2.97
N PHE A 82 8.63 -9.93 -1.96
CA PHE A 82 7.18 -9.82 -2.09
C PHE A 82 6.75 -8.54 -2.83
N PHE A 83 7.21 -7.37 -2.39
CA PHE A 83 6.81 -6.08 -2.95
C PHE A 83 7.51 -5.76 -4.28
N ARG A 84 8.73 -6.28 -4.47
CA ARG A 84 9.59 -6.05 -5.64
C ARG A 84 9.92 -4.58 -5.87
N CYS A 85 10.14 -3.88 -4.76
CA CYS A 85 10.52 -2.48 -4.69
C CYS A 85 11.33 -2.23 -3.41
N PRO A 86 12.02 -1.07 -3.28
CA PRO A 86 12.60 -0.66 -2.00
C PRO A 86 11.53 -0.59 -0.90
N VAL A 87 11.92 -1.03 0.30
CA VAL A 87 11.06 -1.02 1.50
C VAL A 87 11.80 -0.31 2.63
N GLU A 88 11.14 0.66 3.24
CA GLU A 88 11.65 1.38 4.42
C GLU A 88 10.85 1.01 5.68
N PHE A 89 11.57 0.83 6.78
CA PHE A 89 10.99 0.63 8.10
C PHE A 89 11.30 1.82 8.99
N ARG A 90 10.53 2.01 10.07
CA ARG A 90 10.62 3.17 10.97
C ARG A 90 10.27 4.49 10.28
N ALA A 91 9.43 4.43 9.23
CA ALA A 91 8.92 5.61 8.56
C ALA A 91 7.85 6.31 9.43
N GLY A 92 7.48 7.55 9.07
CA GLY A 92 6.41 8.28 9.75
C GLY A 92 5.02 7.69 9.51
N GLN A 93 4.82 7.05 8.35
CA GLN A 93 3.55 6.52 7.88
C GLN A 93 3.73 5.15 7.20
N ASN A 94 2.68 4.32 7.22
CA ASN A 94 2.63 3.13 6.38
C ASN A 94 2.12 3.58 5.01
N GLN A 95 2.94 3.42 3.98
CA GLN A 95 2.61 3.89 2.64
C GLN A 95 2.93 2.87 1.56
N ILE A 96 2.12 2.90 0.51
CA ILE A 96 2.40 2.24 -0.76
C ILE A 96 2.36 3.33 -1.84
N ILE A 97 3.46 3.45 -2.59
CA ILE A 97 3.56 4.43 -3.67
C ILE A 97 3.49 3.68 -5.00
N LEU A 98 2.47 3.97 -5.80
CA LEU A 98 2.26 3.40 -7.13
C LEU A 98 2.52 4.44 -8.22
N PRO A 99 3.01 4.03 -9.41
CA PRO A 99 3.09 4.94 -10.55
C PRO A 99 1.69 5.24 -11.10
N LEU A 100 1.37 6.51 -11.34
CA LEU A 100 0.00 6.95 -11.62
C LEU A 100 -0.49 6.52 -13.02
N ASP A 101 0.42 6.37 -13.98
CA ASP A 101 0.12 5.84 -15.32
C ASP A 101 -0.37 4.38 -15.27
N VAL A 102 0.14 3.60 -14.32
CA VAL A 102 -0.30 2.22 -14.06
C VAL A 102 -1.66 2.20 -13.39
N VAL A 103 -1.90 3.07 -12.40
CA VAL A 103 -3.19 3.20 -11.72
C VAL A 103 -4.29 3.62 -12.70
N ASN A 104 -4.01 4.58 -13.58
CA ASN A 104 -4.98 5.13 -14.52
C ASN A 104 -5.21 4.25 -15.76
N LYS A 105 -4.50 3.12 -15.86
CA LYS A 105 -4.74 2.17 -16.96
C LYS A 105 -6.14 1.59 -16.81
N ARG A 106 -6.99 1.78 -17.84
CA ARG A 106 -8.28 1.10 -17.92
C ARG A 106 -8.07 -0.41 -17.85
N LEU A 107 -8.65 -1.04 -16.84
CA LEU A 107 -8.63 -2.48 -16.68
C LEU A 107 -9.44 -3.13 -17.81
N THR A 108 -8.88 -4.18 -18.42
CA THR A 108 -9.52 -4.91 -19.52
C THR A 108 -10.82 -5.62 -19.14
N SER A 109 -11.09 -5.77 -17.83
CA SER A 109 -12.34 -6.32 -17.28
C SER A 109 -13.41 -5.28 -17.00
N SER A 110 -13.22 -4.00 -17.37
CA SER A 110 -14.30 -3.02 -17.32
C SER A 110 -15.43 -3.50 -18.23
N ASN A 111 -16.52 -3.97 -17.61
CA ASN A 111 -17.73 -4.35 -18.35
C ASN A 111 -18.14 -3.19 -19.25
N LEU A 112 -18.19 -3.47 -20.56
CA LEU A 112 -18.81 -2.62 -21.57
C LEU A 112 -20.33 -2.58 -21.37
#